data_AF-A0AB33BGX0-F1
#
_entry.id   AF-A0AB33BGX0-F1
#
_cell.length_a   1.000
_cell.length_b   1.000
_cell.length_c   1.000
_cell.angle_alpha   90.00
_cell.angle_beta   90.00
_cell.angle_gamma   90.00
#
_symmetry.space_group_name_H-M   'P 1'
#
loop_
_entity.id
_entity.type
_entity.pdbx_description
1 polymer ?
#
loop_
_entity_poly.entity_id
_entity_poly.type
_entity_poly.pdbx_seq_one_letter_code
_entity_poly.pdbx_strand_id
1 'polypeptide(L)'
;MPYLNPNATIPPAKLTQYLLVLQPKDDKSGFLAQAGYNLDNWQVLEQDLRRILLNEATLNKQTKFGDIYEIKGLLQGVNGINLRVSTYWIIDSLTKETRFVTLLPD
;
A
#
# COMPACT_ATOMS: atom_id res chain seq x y z
N MET A 1 15.52 13.59 -3.93
CA MET A 1 14.11 13.30 -3.61
C MET A 1 14.05 11.90 -3.00
N PRO A 2 13.42 11.68 -1.84
CA PRO A 2 13.50 10.40 -1.16
C PRO A 2 12.56 9.39 -1.84
N TYR A 3 13.15 8.41 -2.51
CA TYR A 3 12.47 7.17 -2.87
C TYR A 3 12.58 6.20 -1.69
N LEU A 4 11.56 5.38 -1.51
CA LEU A 4 11.62 4.33 -0.50
C LEU A 4 12.37 3.10 -1.02
N ASN A 5 12.82 2.24 -0.11
CA ASN A 5 13.52 1.02 -0.49
C ASN A 5 12.59 0.10 -1.30
N PRO A 6 12.94 -0.32 -2.53
CA PRO A 6 12.10 -1.20 -3.35
C PRO A 6 11.91 -2.60 -2.73
N ASN A 7 12.81 -3.00 -1.82
CA ASN A 7 12.71 -4.24 -1.05
C ASN A 7 11.86 -4.06 0.23
N ALA A 8 10.98 -3.06 0.28
CA ALA A 8 10.06 -2.87 1.39
C ALA A 8 9.25 -4.14 1.67
N THR A 9 9.01 -4.37 2.96
CA THR A 9 8.23 -5.53 3.41
C THR A 9 6.74 -5.23 3.28
N ILE A 10 6.05 -6.07 2.53
CA ILE A 10 4.60 -6.11 2.43
C ILE A 10 4.17 -7.47 3.01
N PRO A 11 3.74 -7.56 4.28
CA PRO A 11 3.33 -8.83 4.85
C PRO A 11 2.12 -9.39 4.07
N PRO A 12 2.13 -10.65 3.59
CA PRO A 12 0.99 -11.20 2.85
C PRO A 12 -0.33 -11.10 3.61
N ALA A 13 -0.30 -11.29 4.93
CA ALA A 13 -1.46 -11.13 5.81
C ALA A 13 -2.08 -9.73 5.75
N LYS A 14 -1.31 -8.66 5.48
CA LYS A 14 -1.87 -7.31 5.27
C LYS A 14 -2.74 -7.23 4.02
N LEU A 15 -2.45 -8.02 3.00
CA LEU A 15 -3.24 -8.08 1.77
C LEU A 15 -4.42 -9.02 1.96
N THR A 16 -4.17 -10.24 2.41
CA THR A 16 -5.15 -11.33 2.42
C THR A 16 -6.07 -11.37 3.64
N GLN A 17 -5.73 -10.70 4.74
CA GLN A 17 -6.54 -10.68 5.97
C GLN A 17 -7.05 -9.28 6.32
N TYR A 18 -6.58 -8.24 5.63
CA TYR A 18 -6.94 -6.86 5.93
C TYR A 18 -7.44 -6.09 4.71
N LEU A 19 -6.60 -5.85 3.68
CA LEU A 19 -7.00 -5.01 2.54
C LEU A 19 -8.10 -5.62 1.67
N LEU A 20 -8.01 -6.93 1.41
CA LEU A 20 -8.92 -7.66 0.50
C LEU A 20 -10.07 -8.35 1.24
N VAL A 21 -10.23 -8.07 2.53
CA VAL A 21 -11.29 -8.62 3.38
C VAL A 21 -12.20 -7.48 3.81
N LEU A 22 -13.52 -7.72 3.73
CA LEU A 22 -14.52 -6.75 4.17
C LEU A 22 -14.31 -6.39 5.65
N GLN A 23 -14.05 -5.11 5.90
CA GLN A 23 -13.92 -4.59 7.26
C GLN A 23 -15.19 -3.84 7.68
N PRO A 24 -15.57 -3.89 8.97
CA PRO A 24 -16.72 -3.14 9.48
C PRO A 24 -16.48 -1.62 9.50
N LYS A 25 -15.22 -1.18 9.46
CA LYS A 25 -14.82 0.23 9.44
C LYS A 25 -13.63 0.43 8.51
N ASP A 26 -13.62 1.55 7.80
CA ASP A 26 -12.57 1.95 6.85
C ASP A 26 -12.26 0.83 5.84
N ASP A 27 -13.32 0.17 5.33
CA ASP A 27 -13.20 -0.90 4.36
C ASP A 27 -12.48 -0.44 3.11
N LYS A 28 -11.49 -1.23 2.69
CA LYS A 28 -10.72 -1.02 1.46
C LYS A 28 -11.03 -2.10 0.43
N SER A 29 -11.63 -3.21 0.84
CA SER A 29 -11.90 -4.35 -0.03
C SER A 29 -12.90 -3.97 -1.12
N GLY A 30 -13.97 -3.24 -0.79
CA GLY A 30 -14.94 -2.75 -1.77
C GLY A 30 -14.34 -1.76 -2.77
N PHE A 31 -13.44 -0.89 -2.32
CA PHE A 31 -12.72 0.03 -3.21
C PHE A 31 -11.78 -0.72 -4.15
N LEU A 32 -10.96 -1.64 -3.63
CA LEU A 32 -10.04 -2.46 -4.41
C LEU A 32 -10.78 -3.40 -5.38
N ALA A 33 -11.96 -3.90 -5.00
CA ALA A 33 -12.81 -4.72 -5.85
C ALA A 33 -13.28 -3.98 -7.11
N GLN A 34 -13.36 -2.64 -7.10
CA GLN A 34 -13.67 -1.86 -8.32
C GLN A 34 -12.62 -2.06 -9.42
N ALA A 35 -11.36 -2.34 -9.04
CA ALA A 35 -10.27 -2.70 -9.94
C ALA A 35 -10.09 -4.21 -10.13
N GLY A 36 -11.03 -5.01 -9.62
CA GLY A 36 -11.00 -6.47 -9.74
C GLY A 36 -10.01 -7.16 -8.80
N TYR A 37 -9.45 -6.46 -7.81
CA TYR A 37 -8.62 -7.11 -6.79
C TYR A 37 -9.47 -7.91 -5.82
N ASN A 38 -9.04 -9.13 -5.51
CA ASN A 38 -9.67 -10.06 -4.58
C ASN A 38 -8.61 -11.04 -4.03
N LEU A 39 -9.05 -11.96 -3.16
CA LEU A 39 -8.14 -12.93 -2.53
C LEU A 39 -7.49 -13.90 -3.52
N ASP A 40 -8.07 -14.16 -4.68
CA ASP A 40 -7.50 -15.09 -5.67
C ASP A 40 -6.35 -14.46 -6.47
N ASN A 41 -6.28 -13.13 -6.52
CA ASN A 41 -5.25 -12.38 -7.26
C ASN A 41 -4.44 -11.41 -6.38
N TRP A 42 -4.35 -11.69 -5.07
CA TRP A 42 -3.67 -10.80 -4.11
C TRP A 42 -2.21 -10.51 -4.46
N GLN A 43 -1.52 -11.41 -5.15
CA GLN A 43 -0.14 -11.20 -5.62
C GLN A 43 -0.05 -10.10 -6.70
N VAL A 44 -1.12 -9.90 -7.49
CA VAL A 44 -1.17 -8.81 -8.47
C VAL A 44 -1.19 -7.48 -7.71
N LEU A 45 -2.07 -7.34 -6.70
CA LEU A 45 -2.08 -6.18 -5.82
C LEU A 45 -0.72 -5.94 -5.15
N GLU A 46 -0.03 -6.98 -4.70
CA GLU A 46 1.32 -6.86 -4.13
C GLU A 46 2.30 -6.25 -5.15
N GLN A 47 2.30 -6.74 -6.39
CA GLN A 47 3.16 -6.23 -7.45
C GLN A 47 2.82 -4.79 -7.82
N ASP A 48 1.54 -4.42 -7.86
CA ASP A 48 1.11 -3.04 -8.09
C ASP A 48 1.57 -2.10 -6.96
N LEU A 49 1.44 -2.52 -5.69
CA LEU A 49 1.96 -1.77 -4.55
C LEU A 49 3.49 -1.61 -4.60
N ARG A 50 4.21 -2.63 -5.06
CA ARG A 50 5.67 -2.53 -5.28
C ARG A 50 6.01 -1.54 -6.38
N ARG A 51 5.22 -1.47 -7.44
CA ARG A 51 5.39 -0.46 -8.50
C ARG A 51 5.15 0.96 -7.98
N ILE A 52 4.24 1.15 -7.02
CA ILE A 52 4.04 2.46 -6.37
C ILE A 52 5.31 2.95 -5.66
N LEU A 53 6.16 2.08 -5.09
CA LEU A 53 7.42 2.49 -4.42
C LEU A 53 8.40 3.24 -5.35
N LEU A 54 8.21 3.14 -6.67
CA LEU A 54 9.01 3.87 -7.67
C LEU A 54 8.64 5.36 -7.75
N ASN A 55 7.50 5.76 -7.19
CA ASN A 55 7.07 7.14 -7.15
C ASN A 55 7.73 7.90 -5.99
N GLU A 56 7.64 9.22 -6.02
CA GLU A 56 8.19 10.08 -4.98
C GLU A 56 7.44 9.91 -3.65
N ALA A 57 8.20 9.81 -2.56
CA ALA A 57 7.66 9.71 -1.21
C ALA A 57 7.70 11.06 -0.50
N THR A 58 6.59 11.42 0.15
CA THR A 58 6.49 12.63 0.96
C THR A 58 6.39 12.23 2.43
N LEU A 59 7.16 12.89 3.30
CA LEU A 59 7.05 12.66 4.75
C LEU A 59 5.66 13.09 5.21
N ASN A 60 4.87 12.15 5.72
CA ASN A 60 3.51 12.39 6.18
C ASN A 60 3.46 12.63 7.68
N LYS A 61 4.16 11.80 8.48
CA LYS A 61 4.13 11.90 9.94
C LYS A 61 5.36 11.29 10.58
N GLN A 62 5.94 11.97 11.56
CA GLN A 62 6.97 11.39 12.43
C GLN A 62 6.33 10.74 13.65
N THR A 63 6.80 9.55 14.02
CA THR A 63 6.32 8.83 15.21
C THR A 63 7.49 8.26 16.00
N LYS A 64 7.25 7.84 17.24
CA LYS A 64 8.27 7.15 18.06
C LYS A 64 8.77 5.83 17.44
N PHE A 65 7.99 5.23 16.54
CA PHE A 65 8.30 3.96 15.90
C PHE A 65 9.02 4.13 14.55
N GLY A 66 9.08 5.34 14.01
CA GLY A 66 9.57 5.58 12.66
C GLY A 66 8.84 6.71 11.95
N ASP A 67 9.38 7.07 10.79
CA ASP A 67 8.83 8.10 9.91
C ASP A 67 7.86 7.45 8.92
N ILE A 68 6.63 7.96 8.87
CA ILE A 68 5.59 7.54 7.93
C ILE A 68 5.67 8.43 6.69
N TYR A 69 5.77 7.78 5.55
CA TYR A 69 5.79 8.39 4.22
C TYR A 69 4.52 8.04 3.46
N GLU A 70 4.03 9.01 2.71
CA GLU A 70 2.94 8.88 1.76
C GLU A 70 3.50 8.82 0.34
N ILE A 71 3.00 7.89 -0.45
CA ILE A 71 3.27 7.82 -1.89
C ILE A 71 1.93 7.75 -2.61
N LYS A 72 1.68 8.74 -3.48
CA LYS A 72 0.51 8.77 -4.37
C LYS A 72 0.80 8.00 -5.65
N GLY A 73 -0.20 7.30 -6.17
CA GLY A 73 -0.03 6.48 -7.35
C GLY A 73 -1.32 5.96 -7.96
N LEU A 74 -1.16 5.20 -9.05
CA LEU A 74 -2.24 4.51 -9.73
C LEU A 74 -2.04 3.01 -9.58
N LEU A 75 -3.06 2.31 -9.08
CA LEU A 75 -3.16 0.86 -9.20
C LEU A 75 -3.88 0.52 -10.50
N GLN A 76 -3.25 -0.29 -11.35
CA GLN A 76 -3.85 -0.74 -12.60
C GLN A 76 -4.54 -2.08 -12.37
N GLY A 77 -5.85 -2.05 -12.17
CA GLY A 77 -6.65 -3.23 -11.88
C GLY A 77 -6.56 -4.31 -12.96
N VAL A 78 -6.76 -5.56 -12.55
CA VAL A 78 -6.81 -6.71 -13.47
C VAL A 78 -7.94 -6.61 -14.50
N ASN A 79 -8.95 -5.81 -14.21
CA ASN A 79 -10.09 -5.52 -15.09
C ASN A 79 -9.88 -4.26 -15.97
N GLY A 80 -8.68 -3.65 -15.94
CA GLY A 80 -8.34 -2.43 -16.67
C GLY A 80 -8.79 -1.13 -16.01
N ILE A 81 -9.45 -1.19 -14.84
CA ILE A 81 -9.85 0.00 -14.09
C ILE A 81 -8.68 0.49 -13.23
N ASN A 82 -8.38 1.79 -13.35
CA ASN A 82 -7.33 2.42 -12.58
C ASN A 82 -7.89 3.04 -11.29
N LEU A 83 -7.25 2.78 -10.15
CA LEU A 83 -7.56 3.42 -8.87
C LEU A 83 -6.48 4.41 -8.49
N ARG A 84 -6.87 5.65 -8.17
CA ARG A 84 -5.99 6.63 -7.53
C ARG A 84 -5.89 6.34 -6.04
N VAL A 85 -4.67 6.21 -5.56
CA VAL A 85 -4.41 5.77 -4.19
C VAL A 85 -3.27 6.53 -3.55
N SER A 86 -3.38 6.67 -2.24
CA SER A 86 -2.32 7.11 -1.34
C SER A 86 -1.89 5.94 -0.47
N THR A 87 -0.64 5.50 -0.64
CA THR A 87 -0.04 4.42 0.12
C THR A 87 0.82 4.97 1.23
N TYR A 88 0.81 4.30 2.38
CA TYR A 88 1.50 4.72 3.58
C TYR A 88 2.52 3.65 3.97
N TRP A 89 3.74 4.10 4.21
CA TRP A 89 4.89 3.25 4.50
C TRP A 89 5.63 3.81 5.70
N ILE A 90 6.14 2.94 6.56
CA ILE A 90 6.96 3.35 7.71
C ILE A 90 8.40 2.94 7.48
N ILE A 91 9.34 3.86 7.71
CA ILE A 91 10.75 3.53 7.91
C ILE A 91 10.95 3.35 9.41
N ASP A 92 11.14 2.12 9.85
CA ASP A 92 11.29 1.78 11.26
C ASP A 92 12.48 2.51 11.90
N SER A 93 12.28 3.12 13.06
CA SER A 93 13.33 3.91 13.71
C SER A 93 14.49 3.05 14.19
N LEU A 94 14.24 1.78 14.53
CA LEU A 94 15.21 0.83 15.07
C LEU A 94 15.85 -0.01 13.96
N THR A 95 15.03 -0.67 13.14
CA THR A 95 15.54 -1.61 12.11
C THR A 95 15.92 -0.93 10.80
N LYS A 96 15.46 0.31 10.59
CA LYS A 96 15.56 1.05 9.31
C LYS A 96 14.87 0.36 8.13
N GLU A 97 14.08 -0.68 8.38
CA GLU A 97 13.31 -1.36 7.35
C GLU A 97 12.11 -0.52 6.93
N THR A 98 11.85 -0.50 5.62
CA THR A 98 10.61 0.05 5.07
C THR A 98 9.52 -1.01 5.12
N ARG A 99 8.37 -0.68 5.70
CA ARG A 99 7.22 -1.60 5.82
C ARG A 99 5.94 -0.93 5.36
N PHE A 100 5.11 -1.69 4.63
CA PHE A 100 3.79 -1.23 4.23
C PHE A 100 2.85 -1.10 5.44
N VAL A 101 2.20 0.05 5.56
CA VAL A 101 1.24 0.33 6.64
C VAL A 101 -0.19 0.08 6.16
N THR A 102 -0.59 0.84 5.12
CA THR A 102 -1.95 0.81 4.55
C THR A 102 -2.02 1.56 3.22
N LEU A 103 -3.14 1.43 2.54
CA LEU A 103 -3.54 2.20 1.37
C LEU A 103 -4.90 2.88 1.62
N LEU A 104 -5.12 4.06 1.05
CA LEU A 104 -6.40 4.78 1.03
C LEU A 104 -6.70 5.29 -0.38
N PRO A 105 -7.97 5.49 -0.76
CA PRO A 105 -8.32 6.28 -1.93
C PRO A 105 -7.72 7.69 -1.83
N ASP A 106 -7.18 8.21 -2.94
CA ASP A 106 -6.65 9.59 -3.05
C ASP A 106 -7.73 10.58 -3.50
#